data_AF-A0A2E6VWM5-F1
#
_entry.id   AF-A0A2E6VWM5-F1
#
_cell.length_a   1.000
_cell.length_b   1.000
_cell.length_c   1.000
_cell.angle_alpha   90.00
_cell.angle_beta   90.00
_cell.angle_gamma   90.00
#
_symmetry.space_group_name_H-M   'P 1'
#
loop_
_entity.id
_entity.type
_entity.pdbx_description
1 polymer ?
#
loop_
_entity_poly.entity_id
_entity_poly.type
_entity_poly.pdbx_seq_one_letter_code
_entity_poly.pdbx_strand_id
1 'polypeptide(L)'
;MWIQEAFWVVALLAAIGWFFQAYLKPIGGQWHLENADEPHWDLMQVGPWVFGEQRKANGIHKFSGRLKGGVWHISRRDLGRALFEAQGFPELIAHQLSGRVMVTYRLTVRPQAKVMEGQMMPMKVVFVKVPLQISEMIPESPKPVLLTKKQPL
;
A
#
# COMPACT_ATOMS: atom_id res chain seq x y z
N MET A 1 -14.76 38.65 12.96
CA MET A 1 -13.64 38.61 12.00
C MET A 1 -12.46 37.80 12.52
N TRP A 2 -11.94 38.07 13.73
CA TRP A 2 -10.81 37.35 14.35
C TRP A 2 -10.90 35.80 14.44
N ILE A 3 -12.10 35.23 14.62
CA ILE A 3 -12.28 33.77 14.77
C ILE A 3 -11.89 33.02 13.48
N GLN A 4 -12.18 33.60 12.31
CA GLN A 4 -11.88 32.97 11.03
C GLN A 4 -10.38 32.93 10.76
N GLU A 5 -9.65 34.00 11.09
CA GLU A 5 -8.19 34.08 10.93
C GLU A 5 -7.48 33.11 11.88
N ALA A 6 -7.90 33.04 13.14
CA ALA A 6 -7.36 32.10 14.11
C ALA A 6 -7.53 30.64 13.66
N PHE A 7 -8.67 30.29 13.08
CA PHE A 7 -8.92 28.95 12.54
C PHE A 7 -7.90 28.58 11.45
N TRP A 8 -7.62 29.47 10.50
CA TRP A 8 -6.67 29.21 9.42
C TRP A 8 -5.23 29.04 9.92
N VAL A 9 -4.81 29.84 10.90
CA VAL A 9 -3.48 29.70 11.51
C VAL A 9 -3.33 28.34 12.20
N VAL A 10 -4.32 27.92 12.98
CA VAL A 10 -4.30 26.61 13.64
C VAL A 10 -4.29 25.47 12.62
N ALA A 11 -5.12 25.56 11.58
CA ALA A 11 -5.16 24.56 10.52
C ALA A 11 -3.82 24.46 9.77
N LEU A 12 -3.16 25.59 9.48
CA LEU A 12 -1.85 25.63 8.85
C LEU A 12 -0.78 25.00 9.74
N LEU A 13 -0.72 25.37 11.02
CA LEU A 13 0.24 24.79 11.97
C LEU A 13 0.02 23.28 12.13
N ALA A 14 -1.23 22.82 12.16
CA ALA A 14 -1.55 21.39 12.19
C ALA A 14 -1.09 20.68 10.90
N ALA A 15 -1.29 21.28 9.73
CA ALA A 15 -0.82 20.73 8.46
C ALA A 15 0.71 20.63 8.39
N ILE A 16 1.41 21.68 8.85
CA ILE A 16 2.87 21.70 8.96
C ILE A 16 3.35 20.60 9.92
N GLY A 17 2.76 20.52 11.12
CA GLY A 17 3.09 19.48 12.09
C GLY A 17 2.87 18.06 11.54
N TRP A 18 1.76 17.82 10.84
CA TRP A 18 1.48 16.56 10.17
C TRP A 18 2.50 16.24 9.07
N PHE A 19 2.91 17.24 8.28
CA PHE A 19 3.93 17.08 7.26
C PHE A 19 5.28 16.68 7.87
N PHE A 20 5.72 17.35 8.94
CA PHE A 20 6.96 17.01 9.66
C PHE A 20 6.90 15.64 10.35
N GLN A 21 5.73 15.23 10.84
CA GLN A 21 5.55 13.91 11.44
C GLN A 21 5.93 12.77 10.47
N ALA A 22 5.75 12.96 9.17
CA ALA A 22 6.13 11.98 8.17
C ALA A 22 7.64 11.78 8.05
N TYR A 23 8.44 12.81 8.32
CA TYR A 23 9.91 12.70 8.32
C TYR A 23 10.45 11.93 9.53
N LEU A 24 9.72 11.91 10.65
CA LEU A 24 10.07 11.13 11.83
C LEU A 24 9.82 9.62 11.63
N LYS A 25 9.03 9.25 10.62
CA LYS A 25 8.66 7.85 10.31
C LYS A 25 8.98 7.52 8.85
N PRO A 26 10.26 7.55 8.45
CA PRO A 26 10.63 7.37 7.06
C PRO A 26 10.30 5.95 6.60
N ILE A 27 9.49 5.84 5.55
CA ILE A 27 9.09 4.57 4.92
C ILE A 27 9.78 4.34 3.57
N GLY A 28 10.53 5.31 3.04
CA GLY A 28 11.23 5.16 1.77
C GLY A 28 12.37 4.12 1.81
N GLY A 29 12.65 3.51 0.67
CA GLY A 29 13.72 2.52 0.43
C GLY A 29 13.21 1.15 0.00
N GLN A 30 14.13 0.17 0.00
CA GLN A 30 13.84 -1.21 -0.37
C GLN A 30 13.41 -2.04 0.85
N TRP A 31 12.24 -2.68 0.74
CA TRP A 31 11.65 -3.49 1.81
C TRP A 31 11.40 -4.92 1.36
N HIS A 32 11.65 -5.87 2.26
CA HIS A 32 11.42 -7.29 2.05
C HIS A 32 10.31 -7.78 2.97
N LEU A 33 9.46 -8.66 2.45
CA LEU A 33 8.50 -9.38 3.26
C LEU A 33 9.20 -10.56 3.92
N GLU A 34 9.19 -10.67 5.24
CA GLU A 34 9.99 -11.67 5.98
C GLU A 34 9.66 -13.13 5.58
N ASN A 35 8.41 -13.38 5.17
CA ASN A 35 7.91 -14.73 4.89
C ASN A 35 7.66 -14.99 3.40
N ALA A 36 8.22 -14.20 2.49
CA ALA A 36 8.07 -14.45 1.07
C ALA A 36 9.41 -14.35 0.35
N ASP A 37 9.67 -15.32 -0.52
CA ASP A 37 10.73 -15.29 -1.54
C ASP A 37 10.37 -14.32 -2.68
N GLU A 38 9.75 -13.20 -2.30
CA GLU A 38 9.23 -12.20 -3.21
C GLU A 38 10.24 -11.07 -3.43
N PRO A 39 10.21 -10.44 -4.62
CA PRO A 39 11.02 -9.27 -4.91
C PRO A 39 10.76 -8.14 -3.91
N HIS A 40 11.75 -7.30 -3.68
CA HIS A 40 11.63 -6.17 -2.75
C HIS A 40 10.62 -5.13 -3.24
N TRP A 41 10.02 -4.42 -2.30
CA TRP A 41 9.24 -3.22 -2.57
C TRP A 41 10.18 -2.04 -2.63
N ASP A 42 10.17 -1.31 -3.73
CA ASP A 42 10.88 -0.04 -3.84
C ASP A 42 9.90 1.11 -3.56
N LEU A 43 10.02 1.72 -2.37
CA LEU A 43 9.15 2.79 -1.91
C LEU A 43 9.86 4.14 -1.94
N MET A 44 9.22 5.13 -2.55
CA MET A 44 9.59 6.54 -2.51
C MET A 44 8.60 7.29 -1.62
N GLN A 45 9.13 8.10 -0.70
CA GLN A 45 8.33 8.95 0.18
C GLN A 45 8.49 10.41 -0.24
N VAL A 46 7.36 11.13 -0.32
CA VAL A 46 7.31 12.57 -0.53
C VAL A 46 6.43 13.16 0.57
N GLY A 47 7.04 13.69 1.63
CA GLY A 47 6.33 14.14 2.82
C GLY A 47 5.46 13.02 3.42
N PRO A 48 4.15 13.25 3.66
CA PRO A 48 3.22 12.26 4.18
C PRO A 48 2.66 11.31 3.13
N TRP A 49 3.09 11.39 1.87
CA TRP A 49 2.70 10.46 0.81
C TRP A 49 3.80 9.46 0.51
N VAL A 50 3.40 8.26 0.11
CA VAL A 50 4.32 7.20 -0.32
C VAL A 50 3.82 6.61 -1.63
N PHE A 51 4.76 6.29 -2.51
CA PHE A 51 4.54 5.66 -3.80
C PHE A 51 5.61 4.59 -4.00
N GLY A 52 5.40 3.64 -4.88
CA GLY A 52 6.43 2.65 -5.17
C GLY A 52 5.98 1.56 -6.10
N GLU A 53 6.89 0.66 -6.40
CA GLU A 53 6.60 -0.54 -7.18
C GLU A 53 7.38 -1.76 -6.70
N GLN A 54 6.85 -2.93 -7.03
CA GLN A 54 7.53 -4.22 -6.93
C GLN A 54 7.32 -4.93 -8.26
N ARG A 55 8.41 -5.19 -8.98
CA ARG A 55 8.37 -5.89 -10.26
C ARG A 55 8.36 -7.39 -10.01
N LYS A 56 7.45 -8.11 -10.68
CA LYS A 56 7.35 -9.57 -10.68
C LYS A 56 7.54 -10.09 -12.10
N ALA A 57 7.83 -11.38 -12.26
CA ALA A 57 7.99 -12.01 -13.57
C ALA A 57 6.78 -11.77 -14.50
N ASN A 58 5.57 -11.79 -13.93
CA ASN A 58 4.33 -11.72 -14.69
C ASN A 58 3.57 -10.39 -14.56
N GLY A 59 4.17 -9.35 -13.97
CA GLY A 59 3.49 -8.08 -13.76
C GLY A 59 4.19 -7.13 -12.78
N ILE A 60 3.48 -6.07 -12.39
CA ILE A 60 3.99 -5.02 -11.50
C ILE A 60 2.95 -4.76 -10.41
N HIS A 61 3.39 -4.79 -9.15
CA HIS A 61 2.61 -4.25 -8.06
C HIS A 61 2.96 -2.77 -7.89
N LYS A 62 1.97 -1.87 -7.97
CA LYS A 62 2.13 -0.43 -7.69
C LYS A 62 1.58 -0.11 -6.31
N PHE A 63 2.38 0.58 -5.51
CA PHE A 63 2.02 1.03 -4.17
C PHE A 63 1.75 2.51 -4.18
N SER A 64 0.71 2.94 -3.47
CA SER A 64 0.48 4.35 -3.16
C SER A 64 -0.26 4.51 -1.84
N GLY A 65 0.05 5.56 -1.09
CA GLY A 65 -0.47 5.69 0.26
C GLY A 65 -0.15 7.01 0.93
N ARG A 66 -0.60 7.12 2.18
CA ARG A 66 -0.33 8.28 3.03
C ARG A 66 -0.28 7.95 4.51
N LEU A 67 0.38 8.80 5.28
CA LEU A 67 0.42 8.74 6.73
C LEU A 67 -0.89 9.30 7.32
N LYS A 68 -1.59 8.51 8.14
CA LYS A 68 -2.79 8.92 8.88
C LYS A 68 -2.67 8.46 10.33
N GLY A 69 -2.71 9.41 11.28
CA GLY A 69 -2.65 9.08 12.71
C GLY A 69 -1.40 8.28 13.10
N GLY A 70 -0.26 8.54 12.45
CA GLY A 70 0.99 7.82 12.72
C GLY A 70 1.09 6.41 12.11
N VAL A 71 0.09 5.98 11.33
CA VAL A 71 0.03 4.71 10.60
C VAL A 71 0.05 4.99 9.09
N TRP A 72 0.86 4.26 8.34
CA TRP A 72 0.90 4.34 6.89
C TRP A 72 -0.23 3.50 6.29
N HIS A 73 -1.14 4.15 5.58
CA HIS A 73 -2.18 3.50 4.81
C HIS A 73 -1.74 3.39 3.36
N ILE A 74 -1.38 2.19 2.91
CA ILE A 74 -0.83 1.94 1.56
C ILE A 74 -1.77 1.00 0.81
N SER A 75 -2.13 1.35 -0.41
CA SER A 75 -2.86 0.48 -1.33
C SER A 75 -1.90 -0.10 -2.36
N ARG A 76 -2.10 -1.38 -2.70
CA ARG A 76 -1.40 -2.05 -3.79
C ARG A 76 -2.35 -2.32 -4.94
N ARG A 77 -2.00 -1.82 -6.12
CA ARG A 77 -2.65 -2.14 -7.39
C ARG A 77 -1.79 -3.11 -8.17
N ASP A 78 -2.38 -4.17 -8.68
CA ASP A 78 -1.63 -5.19 -9.41
C ASP A 78 -1.87 -4.98 -10.91
N LEU A 79 -0.78 -4.82 -11.67
CA LEU A 79 -0.77 -4.58 -13.10
C LEU A 79 -0.21 -5.78 -13.85
N GLY A 80 -0.85 -6.11 -14.96
CA GLY A 80 -0.44 -7.20 -15.85
C GLY A 80 -1.43 -8.36 -15.77
N ARG A 81 -2.01 -8.70 -16.92
CA ARG A 81 -2.98 -9.81 -17.03
C ARG A 81 -2.34 -11.15 -16.63
N ALA A 82 -1.11 -11.38 -17.09
CA ALA A 82 -0.35 -12.59 -16.79
C ALA A 82 -0.15 -12.84 -15.28
N LEU A 83 -0.14 -11.78 -14.46
CA LEU A 83 -0.05 -11.89 -13.01
C LEU A 83 -1.27 -12.60 -12.43
N PHE A 84 -2.47 -12.25 -12.89
CA PHE A 84 -3.72 -12.86 -12.42
C PHE A 84 -3.98 -14.22 -13.07
N GLU A 85 -3.61 -14.41 -14.34
CA GLU A 85 -3.66 -15.71 -14.99
C GLU A 85 -2.78 -16.74 -14.26
N ALA A 86 -1.57 -16.33 -13.83
CA ALA A 86 -0.68 -17.17 -13.03
C ALA A 86 -1.25 -17.51 -11.64
N GLN A 87 -2.24 -16.74 -11.15
CA GLN A 87 -2.99 -17.03 -9.92
C GLN A 87 -4.24 -17.89 -10.17
N GLY A 88 -4.48 -18.30 -11.43
CA GLY A 88 -5.60 -19.15 -11.81
C GLY A 88 -6.88 -18.40 -12.16
N PHE A 89 -6.85 -17.08 -12.31
CA PHE A 89 -8.02 -16.35 -12.79
C PHE A 89 -8.24 -16.57 -14.29
N PRO A 90 -9.50 -16.74 -14.74
CA PRO A 90 -9.82 -16.77 -16.16
C PRO A 90 -9.36 -15.47 -16.86
N GLU A 91 -8.92 -15.56 -18.12
CA GLU A 91 -8.39 -14.42 -18.90
C GLU A 91 -9.29 -13.17 -18.84
N LEU A 92 -10.60 -13.35 -19.01
CA LEU A 92 -11.55 -12.24 -18.97
C LEU A 92 -11.60 -11.55 -17.60
N ILE A 93 -11.51 -12.32 -16.51
CA ILE A 93 -11.46 -11.79 -15.15
C ILE A 93 -10.09 -11.15 -14.88
N ALA A 94 -9.01 -11.80 -15.30
CA ALA A 94 -7.64 -11.28 -15.19
C ALA A 94 -7.50 -9.90 -15.87
N HIS A 95 -8.10 -9.75 -17.05
CA HIS A 95 -8.14 -8.47 -17.75
C HIS A 95 -8.90 -7.40 -16.95
N GLN A 96 -10.06 -7.75 -16.37
CA GLN A 96 -10.86 -6.83 -15.55
C GLN A 96 -10.17 -6.45 -14.22
N LEU A 97 -9.32 -7.31 -13.67
CA LEU A 97 -8.60 -7.08 -12.40
C LEU A 97 -7.34 -6.22 -12.56
N SER A 98 -6.71 -6.22 -13.73
CA SER A 98 -5.51 -5.42 -14.00
C SER A 98 -5.75 -3.93 -13.68
N GLY A 99 -4.94 -3.39 -12.76
CA GLY A 99 -5.01 -1.99 -12.31
C GLY A 99 -5.95 -1.72 -11.14
N ARG A 100 -6.68 -2.73 -10.65
CA ARG A 100 -7.51 -2.62 -9.44
C ARG A 100 -6.67 -2.72 -8.17
N VAL A 101 -7.19 -2.14 -7.08
CA VAL A 101 -6.59 -2.28 -5.74
C VAL A 101 -6.87 -3.68 -5.25
N MET A 102 -5.82 -4.48 -5.06
CA MET A 102 -5.92 -5.86 -4.63
C MET A 102 -5.60 -6.04 -3.15
N VAL A 103 -4.85 -5.10 -2.56
CA VAL A 103 -4.46 -5.17 -1.16
C VAL A 103 -4.40 -3.77 -0.55
N THR A 104 -4.79 -3.64 0.71
CA THR A 104 -4.53 -2.45 1.52
C THR A 104 -3.71 -2.83 2.75
N TYR A 105 -2.73 -2.01 3.08
CA TYR A 105 -1.85 -2.16 4.22
C TYR A 105 -2.08 -1.04 5.23
N ARG A 106 -1.95 -1.37 6.51
CA ARG A 106 -1.85 -0.45 7.63
C ARG A 106 -0.54 -0.76 8.35
N LEU A 107 0.48 0.06 8.15
CA LEU A 107 1.84 -0.21 8.61
C LEU A 107 2.29 0.83 9.64
N THR A 108 2.94 0.35 10.69
CA THR A 108 3.65 1.17 11.65
C THR A 108 5.15 0.94 11.45
N VAL A 109 5.89 2.02 11.20
CA VAL A 109 7.35 1.97 11.09
C VAL A 109 7.93 2.01 12.50
N ARG A 110 8.85 1.09 12.80
CA ARG A 110 9.75 1.15 13.95
C ARG A 110 11.14 1.59 13.46
N PRO A 111 11.46 2.90 13.48
CA PRO A 111 12.64 3.43 12.79
C PRO A 111 13.95 2.83 13.31
N GLN A 112 14.05 2.63 14.62
CA GLN A 112 15.22 2.06 15.29
C GLN A 112 15.51 0.62 14.84
N ALA A 113 14.45 -0.16 14.63
CA ALA A 113 14.55 -1.56 14.22
C ALA A 113 14.67 -1.73 12.69
N LYS A 114 14.46 -0.67 11.90
CA LYS A 114 14.33 -0.75 10.43
C LYS A 114 13.28 -1.80 9.99
N VAL A 115 12.20 -1.88 10.76
CA VAL A 115 11.10 -2.82 10.59
C VAL A 115 9.80 -2.05 10.38
N MET A 116 8.94 -2.58 9.52
CA MET A 116 7.54 -2.19 9.43
C MET A 116 6.67 -3.36 9.81
N GLU A 117 5.76 -3.13 10.74
CA GLU A 117 4.79 -4.13 11.16
C GLU A 117 3.39 -3.60 10.96
N GLY A 118 2.43 -4.50 10.76
CA GLY A 118 1.04 -4.10 10.77
C GLY A 118 0.15 -5.14 10.14
N GLN A 119 -0.81 -4.65 9.36
CA GLN A 119 -1.88 -5.48 8.82
C GLN A 119 -1.99 -5.32 7.31
N MET A 120 -2.12 -6.45 6.64
CA MET A 120 -2.46 -6.60 5.24
C MET A 120 -3.92 -7.04 5.11
N MET A 121 -4.71 -6.31 4.34
CA MET A 121 -6.11 -6.62 4.04
C MET A 121 -6.21 -6.90 2.54
N PRO A 122 -6.14 -8.17 2.12
CA PRO A 122 -6.31 -8.54 0.72
C PRO A 122 -7.78 -8.40 0.30
N MET A 123 -8.02 -8.15 -0.98
CA MET A 123 -9.35 -8.09 -1.56
C MET A 123 -9.71 -9.44 -2.18
N LYS A 124 -10.75 -10.08 -1.65
CA LYS A 124 -11.35 -11.28 -2.24
C LYS A 124 -12.16 -10.88 -3.47
N VAL A 125 -11.88 -11.51 -4.59
CA VAL A 125 -12.62 -11.32 -5.84
C VAL A 125 -13.72 -12.37 -5.91
N VAL A 126 -14.97 -11.92 -5.98
CA VAL A 126 -16.14 -12.77 -6.22
C VAL A 126 -16.61 -12.52 -7.65
N PHE A 127 -16.74 -13.57 -8.45
CA PHE A 127 -17.21 -13.47 -9.83
C PHE A 127 -18.30 -14.49 -10.13
N VAL A 128 -19.25 -14.10 -10.99
CA VAL A 128 -20.30 -15.00 -11.48
C VAL A 128 -19.76 -15.73 -12.71
N LYS A 129 -20.17 -16.98 -12.91
CA LYS A 129 -19.73 -17.79 -14.06
C LYS A 129 -20.48 -17.45 -15.36
N VAL A 130 -21.74 -17.00 -15.26
CA VAL A 130 -22.62 -16.74 -16.42
C VAL A 130 -23.47 -15.49 -16.17
N PRO A 131 -23.21 -14.34 -16.82
CA PRO A 131 -22.01 -14.06 -17.62
C PRO A 131 -20.76 -13.99 -16.74
N LEU A 132 -19.59 -14.31 -17.31
CA LEU A 132 -18.32 -14.26 -16.58
C LEU A 132 -17.96 -12.81 -16.26
N GLN A 133 -18.23 -12.35 -15.04
CA GLN A 133 -18.01 -10.96 -14.63
C GLN A 133 -17.68 -10.89 -13.14
N ILE A 134 -16.83 -9.92 -12.75
CA ILE A 134 -16.59 -9.59 -11.35
C ILE A 134 -17.90 -9.06 -10.75
N SER A 135 -18.43 -9.79 -9.76
CA SER A 135 -19.61 -9.39 -9.01
C SER A 135 -19.24 -8.39 -7.92
N GLU A 136 -18.20 -8.71 -7.16
CA GLU A 136 -17.83 -7.95 -5.96
C GLU A 136 -16.35 -8.11 -5.63
N MET A 137 -15.79 -7.11 -4.94
CA MET A 137 -14.49 -7.19 -4.30
C MET A 137 -14.66 -6.91 -2.80
N ILE A 138 -14.43 -7.91 -1.97
CA ILE A 138 -14.70 -7.86 -0.53
C ILE A 138 -13.36 -7.84 0.21
N PRO A 139 -13.09 -6.89 1.12
CA PRO A 139 -11.90 -6.94 1.96
C PRO A 139 -11.94 -8.19 2.85
N GLU A 140 -10.88 -8.99 2.82
CA GLU A 140 -10.71 -10.12 3.72
C GLU A 140 -10.31 -9.67 5.13
N SER A 141 -10.33 -10.62 6.07
CA SER A 141 -9.82 -10.42 7.41
C SER A 141 -8.36 -9.94 7.38
N PRO A 142 -7.99 -8.93 8.18
CA PRO A 142 -6.62 -8.44 8.25
C PRO A 142 -5.65 -9.56 8.66
N LYS A 143 -4.56 -9.71 7.91
CA LYS A 143 -3.46 -10.64 8.20
C LYS A 143 -2.25 -9.86 8.70
N PRO A 144 -1.56 -10.31 9.76
CA PRO A 144 -0.36 -9.64 10.23
C PRO A 144 0.72 -9.67 9.14
N VAL A 145 1.52 -8.61 9.07
CA VAL A 145 2.63 -8.51 8.12
C VAL A 145 3.84 -7.87 8.77
N LEU A 146 5.02 -8.41 8.46
CA LEU A 146 6.31 -7.85 8.85
C LEU A 146 7.16 -7.60 7.60
N LEU A 147 7.66 -6.38 7.45
CA LEU A 147 8.63 -6.01 6.44
C LEU A 147 9.93 -5.53 7.08
N THR A 148 11.05 -5.97 6.51
CA THR A 148 12.39 -5.59 6.94
C THR A 148 13.06 -4.76 5.86
N LYS A 149 13.78 -3.71 6.26
CA LYS A 149 14.50 -2.87 5.31
C LYS A 149 15.79 -3.55 4.89
N LYS A 150 16.07 -3.62 3.58
CA LYS A 150 17.37 -4.10 3.11
C LYS A 150 18.45 -3.13 3.57
N GLN A 151 19.50 -3.63 4.23
CA GLN A 151 20.69 -2.83 4.46
C GLN A 151 21.52 -2.79 3.16
N PRO A 152 21.97 -1.62 2.69
CA PRO A 152 23.03 -1.59 1.70
C PRO A 152 24.26 -2.30 2.32
N LEU A 153 24.79 -3.28 1.59
CA LEU A 153 26.05 -3.95 1.92
C LEU A 153 27.22 -2.97 1.84
#